data_AF-A0A9D2QU57-F1
#
_entry.id   AF-A0A9D2QU57-F1
#
_cell.length_a   1.000
_cell.length_b   1.000
_cell.length_c   1.000
_cell.angle_alpha   90.00
_cell.angle_beta   90.00
_cell.angle_gamma   90.00
#
_symmetry.space_group_name_H-M   'P 1'
#
loop_
_entity.id
_entity.type
_entity.pdbx_description
1 polymer ?
#
loop_
_entity_poly.entity_id
_entity_poly.type
_entity_poly.pdbx_seq_one_letter_code
_entity_poly.pdbx_strand_id
1 'polypeptide(L)'
;MQNLDISRSKNNFHLIEPKGKYRAEAERQIKEVGCRTRSDSVLVVEALVTATPEFFQGKKKSEIRAYFQEALTFLQQNQASKTIISAVVHMDEKTPH
;
A
#
# COMPACT_ATOMS: atom_id res chain seq x y z
N MET A 1 -16.59 -13.07 4.83
CA MET A 1 -15.82 -12.59 3.67
C MET A 1 -16.77 -11.90 2.70
N GLN A 2 -17.30 -10.72 3.04
CA GLN A 2 -18.12 -9.88 2.15
C GLN A 2 -18.07 -8.43 2.67
N ASN A 3 -17.24 -7.59 2.06
CA ASN A 3 -17.23 -6.13 2.27
C ASN A 3 -16.70 -5.37 1.02
N LEU A 4 -16.57 -6.06 -0.12
CA LEU A 4 -16.07 -5.47 -1.36
C LEU A 4 -17.26 -4.99 -2.20
N ASP A 5 -17.34 -3.68 -2.42
CA ASP A 5 -18.29 -3.07 -3.35
C ASP A 5 -17.58 -2.77 -4.68
N ILE A 6 -17.71 -3.70 -5.63
CA ILE A 6 -17.06 -3.64 -6.95
C ILE A 6 -17.38 -2.32 -7.69
N SER A 7 -18.55 -1.73 -7.47
CA SER A 7 -18.93 -0.47 -8.12
C SER A 7 -18.03 0.70 -7.71
N ARG A 8 -17.40 0.58 -6.54
CA ARG A 8 -16.48 1.57 -5.95
C ARG A 8 -15.02 1.28 -6.27
N SER A 9 -14.64 0.13 -6.82
CA SER A 9 -13.22 -0.22 -7.08
C SER A 9 -12.53 0.76 -8.04
N LYS A 10 -13.28 1.42 -8.94
CA LYS A 10 -12.79 2.52 -9.78
C LYS A 10 -12.27 3.73 -8.99
N ASN A 11 -12.60 3.82 -7.70
CA ASN A 11 -12.15 4.89 -6.83
C ASN A 11 -10.84 4.58 -6.12
N ASN A 12 -10.41 3.31 -6.10
CA ASN A 12 -9.11 2.89 -5.58
C ASN A 12 -8.00 3.58 -6.38
N PHE A 13 -6.86 3.82 -5.75
CA PHE A 13 -5.75 4.48 -6.42
C PHE A 13 -4.42 4.09 -5.77
N HIS A 14 -3.37 4.05 -6.59
CA HIS A 14 -2.02 3.94 -6.08
C HIS A 14 -1.44 5.31 -5.77
N LEU A 15 -0.75 5.40 -4.63
CA LEU A 15 0.23 6.44 -4.35
C LEU A 15 1.60 6.08 -4.91
N ILE A 16 1.93 4.78 -4.94
CA ILE A 16 3.07 4.21 -5.65
C ILE A 16 2.57 3.03 -6.48
N GLU A 17 2.63 3.18 -7.80
CA GLU A 17 2.27 2.14 -8.74
C GLU A 17 3.37 1.05 -8.75
N PRO A 18 3.01 -0.22 -8.65
CA PRO A 18 3.99 -1.28 -8.79
C PRO A 18 4.47 -1.41 -10.23
N LYS A 19 5.77 -1.63 -10.40
CA LYS A 19 6.36 -1.87 -11.73
C LYS A 19 5.96 -3.23 -12.34
N GLY A 20 5.44 -4.13 -11.52
CA GLY A 20 5.09 -5.49 -11.90
C GLY A 20 4.59 -6.29 -10.70
N LYS A 21 4.70 -7.62 -10.78
CA LYS A 21 4.29 -8.51 -9.68
C LYS A 21 5.17 -8.29 -8.45
N TYR A 22 4.57 -8.14 -7.27
CA TYR A 22 5.27 -7.83 -6.01
C TYR A 22 6.40 -8.82 -5.72
N ARG A 23 6.13 -10.12 -5.89
CA ARG A 23 7.14 -11.17 -5.66
C ARG A 23 8.37 -11.00 -6.55
N ALA A 24 8.17 -10.77 -7.84
CA ALA A 24 9.26 -10.62 -8.80
C ALA A 24 10.11 -9.37 -8.50
N GLU A 25 9.45 -8.28 -8.10
CA GLU A 25 10.15 -7.05 -7.71
C GLU A 25 10.93 -7.21 -6.40
N ALA A 26 10.36 -7.88 -5.39
CA ALA A 26 11.07 -8.19 -4.15
C ALA A 26 12.31 -9.08 -4.41
N GLU A 27 12.15 -10.16 -5.19
CA GLU A 27 13.26 -11.04 -5.57
C GLU A 27 14.36 -10.28 -6.33
N ARG A 28 13.99 -9.35 -7.22
CA ARG A 28 14.93 -8.46 -7.93
C ARG A 28 15.73 -7.60 -6.94
N GLN A 29 15.06 -6.88 -6.04
CA GLN A 29 15.70 -6.00 -5.06
C GLN A 29 16.64 -6.76 -4.10
N ILE A 30 16.23 -7.95 -3.65
CA ILE A 30 17.04 -8.80 -2.76
C ILE A 30 18.30 -9.30 -3.49
N LYS A 31 18.16 -9.71 -4.76
CA LYS A 31 19.29 -10.15 -5.60
C LYS A 31 20.29 -9.03 -5.84
N GLU A 32 19.82 -7.80 -6.07
CA GLU A 32 20.68 -6.63 -6.32
C GLU A 32 21.58 -6.27 -5.14
N VAL A 33 21.13 -6.52 -3.91
CA VAL A 33 21.93 -6.32 -2.69
C VAL A 33 22.76 -7.54 -2.30
N GLY A 34 22.72 -8.62 -3.09
CA GLY A 34 23.51 -9.83 -2.87
C GLY A 34 23.07 -10.67 -1.68
N CYS A 35 21.85 -10.49 -1.19
CA CYS A 35 21.34 -11.22 -0.02
C CYS A 35 20.87 -12.63 -0.41
N ARG A 36 21.17 -13.62 0.43
CA ARG A 36 20.79 -15.02 0.21
C ARG A 36 19.33 -15.25 0.62
N THR A 37 18.49 -15.66 -0.31
CA THR A 37 17.10 -16.08 -0.03
C THR A 37 17.02 -17.56 0.30
N ARG A 38 16.15 -17.93 1.25
CA ARG A 38 15.67 -19.30 1.50
C ARG A 38 14.23 -19.42 1.00
N SER A 39 13.74 -20.63 0.80
CA SER A 39 12.39 -20.87 0.26
C SER A 39 11.27 -20.30 1.13
N ASP A 40 11.54 -20.09 2.41
CA ASP A 40 10.64 -19.56 3.44
C ASP A 40 11.10 -18.19 3.97
N SER A 41 11.90 -17.45 3.19
CA SER A 41 12.16 -16.03 3.45
C SER A 41 10.86 -15.23 3.34
N VAL A 42 10.62 -14.33 4.29
CA VAL A 42 9.64 -13.26 4.11
C VAL A 42 10.20 -12.28 3.08
N LEU A 43 9.54 -12.20 1.91
CA LEU A 43 10.00 -11.37 0.80
C LEU A 43 9.44 -9.94 0.85
N VAL A 44 8.24 -9.78 1.41
CA VAL A 44 7.52 -8.50 1.51
C VAL A 44 6.78 -8.49 2.84
N VAL A 45 6.73 -7.30 3.46
CA VAL A 45 5.85 -7.02 4.59
C VAL A 45 4.77 -6.06 4.10
N GLU A 46 3.51 -6.39 4.36
CA GLU A 46 2.38 -5.50 4.12
C GLU A 46 2.10 -4.69 5.39
N ALA A 47 1.96 -3.37 5.25
CA ALA A 47 1.56 -2.48 6.33
C ALA A 47 0.17 -1.93 6.03
N LEU A 48 -0.78 -2.16 6.94
CA LEU A 48 -2.12 -1.61 6.85
C LEU A 48 -2.14 -0.23 7.51
N VAL A 49 -2.52 0.79 6.75
CA VAL A 49 -2.79 2.13 7.27
C VAL A 49 -4.29 2.36 7.18
N THR A 50 -4.94 2.77 8.27
CA THR A 50 -6.35 3.14 8.23
C THR A 50 -6.69 4.03 9.42
N ALA A 51 -7.94 4.43 9.55
CA ALA A 51 -8.50 5.12 10.69
C ALA A 51 -9.90 4.55 10.98
N THR A 52 -10.63 5.12 11.93
CA THR A 52 -12.02 4.69 12.17
C THR A 52 -12.91 5.08 10.98
N PRO A 53 -14.02 4.35 10.72
CA PRO A 53 -14.99 4.75 9.68
C PRO A 53 -15.46 6.20 9.82
N GLU A 54 -15.67 6.65 11.06
CA GLU A 54 -16.15 7.99 11.40
C GLU A 54 -15.12 9.06 11.02
N PHE A 55 -13.82 8.74 11.05
CA PHE A 55 -12.78 9.66 10.59
C PHE A 55 -12.94 9.99 9.10
N PHE A 56 -13.35 9.03 8.28
CA PHE A 56 -13.50 9.23 6.84
C PHE A 56 -14.88 9.76 6.42
N GLN A 57 -15.85 9.79 7.33
CA GLN A 57 -17.20 10.22 7.04
C GLN A 57 -17.22 11.70 6.58
N GLY A 58 -17.83 11.96 5.43
CA GLY A 58 -17.96 13.30 4.86
C GLY A 58 -16.68 13.88 4.23
N LYS A 59 -15.54 13.20 4.32
CA LYS A 59 -14.28 13.65 3.69
C LYS A 59 -14.34 13.53 2.17
N LYS A 60 -13.76 14.52 1.48
CA LYS A 60 -13.55 14.46 0.03
C LYS A 60 -12.42 13.50 -0.31
N LYS A 61 -12.44 12.95 -1.53
CA LYS A 61 -11.35 12.08 -2.03
C LYS A 61 -9.96 12.71 -1.90
N SER A 62 -9.85 14.05 -2.05
CA SER A 62 -8.59 14.78 -1.87
C SER A 62 -8.06 14.74 -0.43
N GLU A 63 -8.94 14.85 0.57
CA GLU A 63 -8.57 14.80 1.99
C GLU A 63 -8.15 13.38 2.40
N ILE A 64 -8.87 12.37 1.89
CA ILE A 64 -8.51 10.97 2.09
C ILE A 64 -7.15 10.69 1.46
N ARG A 65 -6.92 11.14 0.22
CA ARG A 65 -5.61 11.03 -0.44
C ARG A 65 -4.50 11.72 0.36
N ALA A 66 -4.76 12.92 0.91
CA ALA A 66 -3.78 13.63 1.73
C ALA A 66 -3.42 12.86 3.00
N TYR A 67 -4.39 12.23 3.66
CA TYR A 67 -4.14 11.36 4.82
C TYR A 67 -3.17 10.21 4.49
N PHE A 68 -3.43 9.46 3.42
CA PHE A 68 -2.57 8.35 3.02
C PHE A 68 -1.21 8.83 2.47
N GLN A 69 -1.16 9.99 1.84
CA GLN A 69 0.09 10.59 1.39
C GLN A 69 1.00 10.95 2.58
N GLU A 70 0.43 11.51 3.65
CA GLU A 70 1.17 11.81 4.88
C GLU A 70 1.69 10.54 5.55
N ALA A 71 0.85 9.50 5.65
CA ALA A 71 1.28 8.21 6.18
C ALA A 71 2.40 7.58 5.35
N LEU A 72 2.33 7.66 4.02
CA LEU A 72 3.39 7.22 3.12
C LEU A 72 4.67 8.04 3.34
N THR A 73 4.56 9.37 3.50
CA THR A 73 5.71 10.23 3.78
C THR A 73 6.38 9.85 5.10
N PHE A 74 5.61 9.55 6.16
CA PHE A 74 6.14 9.05 7.42
C PHE A 74 6.89 7.71 7.24
N LEU A 75 6.34 6.77 6.46
CA LEU A 75 7.03 5.50 6.16
C LEU A 75 8.33 5.74 5.39
N GLN A 76 8.33 6.66 4.43
CA GLN A 76 9.52 7.01 3.63
C GLN A 76 10.62 7.70 4.43
N GLN A 77 10.31 8.31 5.58
CA GLN A 77 11.33 8.83 6.50
C GLN A 77 12.08 7.71 7.24
N ASN A 78 11.44 6.54 7.40
CA ASN A 78 11.94 5.43 8.21
C ASN A 78 12.36 4.21 7.37
N GLN A 79 12.01 4.17 6.09
CA GLN A 79 12.33 3.11 5.14
C GLN A 79 12.85 3.72 3.84
N ALA A 80 13.86 3.10 3.24
CA ALA A 80 14.40 3.57 1.97
C ALA A 80 13.31 3.51 0.89
N SER A 81 12.95 4.65 0.28
CA SER A 81 11.77 4.73 -0.60
C SER A 81 11.81 3.73 -1.76
N LYS A 82 13.00 3.33 -2.22
CA LYS A 82 13.20 2.31 -3.27
C LYS A 82 12.74 0.90 -2.86
N THR A 83 12.60 0.61 -1.57
CA THR A 83 12.13 -0.69 -1.06
C THR A 83 10.62 -0.76 -0.92
N ILE A 84 9.91 0.35 -1.10
CA ILE A 84 8.45 0.37 -1.13
C ILE A 84 7.99 -0.02 -2.53
N ILE A 85 7.48 -1.25 -2.67
CA ILE A 85 7.10 -1.83 -3.97
C ILE A 85 5.79 -1.24 -4.50
N SER A 86 4.84 -0.96 -3.61
CA SER A 86 3.51 -0.48 -3.92
C SER A 86 2.94 0.23 -2.71
N ALA A 87 2.08 1.22 -2.94
CA ALA A 87 1.21 1.82 -1.95
C ALA A 87 -0.14 2.07 -2.62
N VAL A 88 -1.15 1.31 -2.22
CA VAL A 88 -2.49 1.34 -2.79
C VAL A 88 -3.49 1.77 -1.72
N VAL A 89 -4.49 2.54 -2.11
CA VAL A 89 -5.61 2.94 -1.25
C VAL A 89 -6.88 2.29 -1.76
N HIS A 90 -7.50 1.48 -0.91
CA HIS A 90 -8.74 0.78 -1.19
C HIS A 90 -9.92 1.63 -0.71
N MET A 91 -10.78 2.02 -1.65
CA MET A 91 -11.94 2.87 -1.46
C MET A 91 -13.25 2.11 -1.67
N ASP A 92 -13.19 0.81 -1.93
CA ASP A 92 -14.30 -0.10 -2.23
C ASP A 92 -14.74 -0.96 -1.05
N GLU A 93 -14.11 -0.79 0.10
CA GLU A 93 -14.49 -1.44 1.34
C GLU A 93 -15.19 -0.49 2.31
N LYS A 94 -15.55 -1.01 3.51
CA LYS A 94 -16.27 -0.24 4.53
C LYS A 94 -15.49 0.99 5.01
N THR A 95 -14.18 0.85 5.13
CA THR A 95 -13.28 1.89 5.62
C THR A 95 -12.11 2.02 4.65
N PRO A 96 -11.81 3.24 4.16
CA PRO A 96 -10.59 3.48 3.41
C PRO A 96 -9.36 2.98 4.17
N HIS A 97 -8.49 2.27 3.46
CA HIS A 97 -7.22 1.78 3.99
C HIS A 97 -6.16 1.68 2.88
#